data_AF-A0A833VY54-F1
#
_entry.id   AF-A0A833VY54-F1
#
_cell.length_a   1.000
_cell.length_b   1.000
_cell.length_c   1.000
_cell.angle_alpha   90.00
_cell.angle_beta   90.00
_cell.angle_gamma   90.00
#
_symmetry.space_group_name_H-M   'P 1'
#
loop_
_entity.id
_entity.type
_entity.pdbx_description
1 polymer ?
#
loop_
_entity_poly.entity_id
_entity_poly.type
_entity_poly.pdbx_seq_one_letter_code
_entity_poly.pdbx_strand_id
1 'polypeptide(L)'
;MTWNLTSVLLALVATGCSLVLKQGVVASPEACAASGAYCGSDQSGPNCCPSGNYCQPWNSNYYQCRPKPAQCGTPEVGIDYNGADIADLTGMKLPDECCNKCAGTAGCTAFTFINNGWDGQPHCYLKSGTGTRKKVLGAVSATVSSSRSTNTSGGHIQTQIRSGAVHSKAVNLGGWLLTEYWITWESALWNGVSRDEDHKGEYHTMQILGKEKGTAAFEQHRKTWITEADIKEIADTGVLNTVRVPVGHWIIRDATTAPGTEGDMFARGGLKYLDALINDWALRHNIAVIIS
;
A
#
# COMPACT_ATOMS: atom_id res chain seq x y z
N MET A 1 60.22 11.84 -35.73
CA MET A 1 59.58 11.87 -37.06
C MET A 1 59.25 10.44 -37.45
N THR A 2 57.97 10.07 -37.44
CA THR A 2 57.37 9.01 -38.27
C THR A 2 55.85 9.10 -38.09
N TRP A 3 55.13 9.44 -39.17
CA TRP A 3 53.66 9.42 -39.28
C TRP A 3 53.28 8.30 -40.27
N ASN A 4 52.19 7.58 -39.99
CA ASN A 4 51.57 6.49 -40.79
C ASN A 4 50.05 6.60 -40.53
N LEU A 5 49.09 6.35 -41.43
CA LEU A 5 49.01 5.62 -42.70
C LEU A 5 47.82 6.19 -43.50
N THR A 6 47.96 6.16 -44.83
CA THR A 6 46.96 6.53 -45.84
C THR A 6 45.94 5.42 -46.14
N SER A 7 44.79 5.88 -46.62
CA SER A 7 43.60 5.22 -47.15
C SER A 7 43.83 4.11 -48.19
N VAL A 8 42.91 3.12 -48.21
CA VAL A 8 42.57 2.36 -49.42
C VAL A 8 41.04 2.19 -49.49
N LEU A 9 40.46 2.72 -50.57
CA LEU A 9 39.10 2.51 -51.02
C LEU A 9 39.05 1.19 -51.82
N LEU A 10 38.04 0.35 -51.64
CA LEU A 10 37.64 -0.62 -52.66
C LEU A 10 36.11 -0.76 -52.67
N ALA A 11 35.50 -0.41 -53.79
CA ALA A 11 34.09 -0.62 -54.09
C ALA A 11 33.92 -1.94 -54.84
N LEU A 12 32.84 -2.68 -54.57
CA LEU A 12 32.28 -3.68 -55.47
C LEU A 12 30.77 -3.80 -55.23
N VAL A 13 30.02 -3.62 -56.30
CA VAL A 13 28.55 -3.64 -56.37
C VAL A 13 28.10 -4.92 -57.09
N ALA A 14 26.94 -5.41 -56.65
CA ALA A 14 26.00 -6.31 -57.30
C ALA A 14 26.35 -7.80 -57.40
N THR A 15 25.58 -8.63 -56.69
CA THR A 15 24.41 -9.35 -57.24
C THR A 15 23.88 -10.32 -56.17
N GLY A 16 22.56 -10.44 -55.99
CA GLY A 16 22.02 -11.50 -55.13
C GLY A 16 20.58 -11.32 -54.66
N CYS A 17 19.67 -11.94 -55.41
CA CYS A 17 18.49 -12.69 -54.95
C CYS A 17 17.55 -12.03 -53.91
N SER A 18 16.38 -11.59 -54.38
CA SER A 18 15.21 -11.28 -53.55
C SER A 18 14.69 -12.52 -52.83
N LEU A 19 14.99 -12.68 -51.54
CA LEU A 19 14.19 -13.50 -50.63
C LEU A 19 13.17 -12.60 -49.91
N VAL A 20 11.91 -12.73 -50.31
CA VAL A 20 10.78 -12.19 -49.55
C VAL A 20 10.61 -13.03 -48.30
N LEU A 21 11.17 -12.57 -47.18
CA LEU A 21 10.81 -13.10 -45.86
C LEU A 21 9.44 -12.53 -45.50
N LYS A 22 8.40 -13.38 -45.64
CA LYS A 22 7.11 -13.16 -45.00
C LYS A 22 7.36 -12.95 -43.51
N GLN A 23 7.11 -11.73 -43.03
CA GLN A 23 7.01 -11.45 -41.61
C GLN A 23 5.83 -12.26 -41.07
N GLY A 24 6.14 -13.41 -40.47
CA GLY A 24 5.23 -14.07 -39.54
C GLY A 24 5.08 -13.16 -38.34
N VAL A 25 3.90 -12.54 -38.20
CA VAL A 25 3.51 -11.87 -36.97
C VAL A 25 3.37 -12.96 -35.91
N VAL A 26 4.43 -13.19 -35.15
CA VAL A 26 4.34 -13.94 -33.90
C VAL A 26 3.65 -13.00 -32.94
N ALA A 27 2.36 -13.24 -32.68
CA ALA A 27 1.64 -12.57 -31.61
C ALA A 27 2.44 -12.78 -30.32
N SER A 28 3.03 -11.71 -29.81
CA SER A 28 3.50 -11.68 -28.43
C SER A 28 2.31 -12.02 -27.53
N PRO A 29 2.48 -12.81 -26.46
CA PRO A 29 1.43 -12.89 -25.45
C PRO A 29 1.14 -11.46 -24.99
N GLU A 30 -0.10 -11.00 -25.11
CA GLU A 30 -0.51 -9.69 -24.60
C GLU A 30 -0.09 -9.64 -23.14
N ALA A 31 0.94 -8.84 -22.87
CA ALA A 31 1.40 -8.61 -21.52
C ALA A 31 0.24 -7.99 -20.74
N CYS A 32 -0.06 -8.52 -19.55
CA CYS A 32 -1.12 -7.97 -18.72
C CYS A 32 -0.94 -6.47 -18.49
N ALA A 33 -2.06 -5.74 -18.48
CA ALA A 33 -2.05 -4.29 -18.32
C ALA A 33 -1.41 -3.91 -16.97
N ALA A 34 -0.56 -2.90 -16.95
CA ALA A 34 0.11 -2.47 -15.71
C ALA A 34 -0.90 -2.06 -14.61
N SER A 35 -0.45 -2.05 -13.35
CA SER A 35 -1.27 -1.52 -12.25
C SER A 35 -1.73 -0.09 -12.55
N GLY A 36 -3.03 0.19 -12.39
CA GLY A 36 -3.62 1.48 -12.73
C GLY A 36 -3.85 1.72 -14.23
N ALA A 37 -3.44 0.82 -15.12
CA ALA A 37 -3.69 0.94 -16.55
C ALA A 37 -5.10 0.46 -16.93
N TYR A 38 -5.53 0.89 -18.12
CA TYR A 38 -6.76 0.39 -18.75
C TYR A 38 -6.67 -1.12 -18.95
N CYS A 39 -7.74 -1.83 -18.61
CA CYS A 39 -7.78 -3.28 -18.70
C CYS A 39 -9.06 -3.83 -19.33
N GLY A 40 -9.95 -3.01 -19.89
CA GLY A 40 -11.15 -3.55 -20.56
C GLY A 40 -12.36 -2.62 -20.58
N SER A 41 -13.46 -3.13 -21.11
CA SER A 41 -14.77 -2.48 -21.15
C SER A 41 -15.89 -3.53 -21.19
N ASP A 42 -17.15 -3.11 -21.20
CA ASP A 42 -18.30 -4.00 -21.41
C ASP A 42 -18.24 -4.73 -22.76
N GLN A 43 -17.58 -4.11 -23.76
CA GLN A 43 -17.47 -4.64 -25.13
C GLN A 43 -16.33 -5.64 -25.26
N SER A 44 -15.15 -5.33 -24.71
CA SER A 44 -13.97 -6.20 -24.78
C SER A 44 -13.90 -7.22 -23.65
N GLY A 45 -14.64 -6.99 -22.55
CA GLY A 45 -14.50 -7.74 -21.31
C GLY A 45 -13.22 -7.36 -20.54
N PRO A 46 -13.01 -7.96 -19.36
CA PRO A 46 -11.81 -7.75 -18.56
C PRO A 46 -10.61 -8.48 -19.16
N ASN A 47 -9.54 -7.75 -19.45
CA ASN A 47 -8.21 -8.27 -19.77
C ASN A 47 -7.41 -8.56 -18.49
N CYS A 48 -6.29 -9.27 -18.64
CA CYS A 48 -5.49 -9.65 -17.49
C CYS A 48 -4.75 -8.45 -16.86
N CYS A 49 -4.63 -8.50 -15.53
CA CYS A 49 -3.88 -7.57 -14.71
C CYS A 49 -2.72 -8.33 -14.02
N PRO A 50 -1.66 -7.65 -13.56
CA PRO A 50 -0.56 -8.28 -12.84
C PRO A 50 -1.06 -8.93 -11.55
N SER A 51 -0.23 -9.82 -11.00
CA SER A 51 -0.53 -10.51 -9.75
C SER A 51 -0.88 -9.51 -8.63
N GLY A 52 -1.88 -9.85 -7.82
CA GLY A 52 -2.41 -8.97 -6.77
C GLY A 52 -3.43 -7.93 -7.26
N ASN A 53 -3.64 -7.77 -8.57
CA ASN A 53 -4.63 -6.88 -9.15
C ASN A 53 -5.78 -7.64 -9.84
N TYR A 54 -6.88 -6.92 -10.10
CA TYR A 54 -8.01 -7.37 -10.93
C TYR A 54 -8.50 -6.21 -11.80
N CYS A 55 -9.26 -6.52 -12.84
CA CYS A 55 -9.75 -5.53 -13.79
C CYS A 55 -11.08 -4.91 -13.31
N GLN A 56 -11.02 -3.79 -12.61
CA GLN A 56 -12.20 -3.15 -12.02
C GLN A 56 -12.97 -2.32 -13.06
N PRO A 57 -14.28 -2.58 -13.27
CA PRO A 57 -15.15 -1.67 -14.02
C PRO A 57 -15.38 -0.35 -13.29
N TRP A 58 -15.36 0.76 -14.03
CA TRP A 58 -15.81 2.07 -13.55
C TRP A 58 -17.09 2.51 -14.25
N ASN A 59 -17.17 2.24 -15.55
CA ASN A 59 -18.33 2.44 -16.40
C ASN A 59 -18.24 1.48 -17.59
N SER A 60 -19.22 1.52 -18.48
CA SER A 60 -19.33 0.58 -19.60
C SER A 60 -18.13 0.60 -20.57
N ASN A 61 -17.38 1.71 -20.61
CA ASN A 61 -16.31 1.90 -21.58
C ASN A 61 -14.91 1.82 -20.96
N TYR A 62 -14.81 1.78 -19.63
CA TYR A 62 -13.52 1.92 -18.94
C TYR A 62 -13.41 1.05 -17.70
N TYR A 63 -12.53 0.05 -17.80
CA TYR A 63 -12.08 -0.79 -16.68
C TYR A 63 -10.60 -0.52 -16.43
N GLN A 64 -10.16 -0.65 -15.18
CA GLN A 64 -8.79 -0.36 -14.74
C GLN A 64 -8.23 -1.45 -13.83
N CYS A 65 -6.95 -1.80 -14.01
CA CYS A 65 -6.27 -2.71 -13.08
C CYS A 65 -6.12 -2.06 -11.71
N ARG A 66 -6.71 -2.67 -10.67
CA ARG A 66 -6.62 -2.22 -9.28
C ARG A 66 -6.31 -3.36 -8.32
N PRO A 67 -5.74 -3.06 -7.13
CA PRO A 67 -5.48 -4.06 -6.10
C PRO A 67 -6.71 -4.87 -5.76
N LYS A 68 -6.54 -6.19 -5.55
CA LYS A 68 -7.61 -7.06 -5.07
C LYS A 68 -8.01 -6.66 -3.64
N PRO A 69 -9.28 -6.76 -3.25
CA PRO A 69 -9.69 -6.49 -1.89
C PRO A 69 -9.03 -7.45 -0.90
N ALA A 70 -8.44 -6.94 0.18
CA ALA A 70 -7.62 -7.71 1.11
C ALA A 70 -8.38 -8.83 1.85
N GLN A 71 -9.68 -8.63 2.12
CA GLN A 71 -10.52 -9.56 2.89
C GLN A 71 -11.36 -10.49 2.00
N CYS A 72 -11.21 -10.39 0.68
CA CYS A 72 -12.01 -11.17 -0.26
C CYS A 72 -11.15 -11.98 -1.22
N GLY A 73 -11.76 -12.98 -1.85
CA GLY A 73 -11.17 -13.73 -2.94
C GLY A 73 -10.91 -12.84 -4.16
N THR A 74 -10.33 -13.44 -5.20
CA THR A 74 -10.14 -12.71 -6.47
C THR A 74 -11.49 -12.33 -7.05
N PRO A 75 -11.76 -11.03 -7.34
CA PRO A 75 -13.05 -10.63 -7.86
C PRO A 75 -13.36 -11.23 -9.24
N GLU A 76 -14.57 -11.77 -9.38
CA GLU A 76 -15.19 -12.21 -10.62
C GLU A 76 -15.86 -10.99 -11.29
N VAL A 77 -15.25 -10.50 -12.37
CA VAL A 77 -15.72 -9.32 -13.10
C VAL A 77 -16.75 -9.73 -14.17
N GLY A 78 -17.84 -8.98 -14.26
CA GLY A 78 -18.97 -9.26 -15.15
C GLY A 78 -19.94 -10.34 -14.64
N ILE A 79 -19.83 -10.70 -13.36
CA ILE A 79 -20.65 -11.74 -12.72
C ILE A 79 -21.37 -11.14 -11.52
N ASP A 80 -22.68 -11.37 -11.44
CA ASP A 80 -23.52 -11.19 -10.25
C ASP A 80 -23.75 -12.56 -9.59
N TYR A 81 -23.52 -12.64 -8.29
CA TYR A 81 -23.89 -13.77 -7.45
C TYR A 81 -25.39 -13.79 -7.13
N ASN A 82 -26.24 -13.88 -8.15
CA ASN A 82 -27.67 -13.66 -8.04
C ASN A 82 -28.38 -14.43 -6.90
N GLY A 83 -29.12 -13.70 -6.07
CA GLY A 83 -29.85 -14.18 -4.89
C GLY A 83 -29.00 -14.17 -3.61
N ALA A 84 -29.54 -14.78 -2.55
CA ALA A 84 -28.91 -14.82 -1.22
C ALA A 84 -28.59 -13.44 -0.62
N ASP A 85 -29.28 -12.40 -1.07
CA ASP A 85 -29.09 -11.02 -0.60
C ASP A 85 -29.57 -10.88 0.84
N ILE A 86 -28.68 -10.41 1.72
CA ILE A 86 -28.97 -10.10 3.12
C ILE A 86 -29.04 -8.58 3.37
N ALA A 87 -28.42 -7.78 2.49
CA ALA A 87 -28.56 -6.32 2.48
C ALA A 87 -28.23 -5.75 1.10
N ASP A 88 -28.86 -4.62 0.78
CA ASP A 88 -28.54 -3.77 -0.36
C ASP A 88 -28.13 -2.38 0.17
N LEU A 89 -26.89 -1.99 -0.08
CA LEU A 89 -26.30 -0.76 0.43
C LEU A 89 -25.94 0.17 -0.72
N THR A 90 -26.37 1.42 -0.62
CA THR A 90 -26.05 2.49 -1.58
C THR A 90 -24.98 3.42 -1.01
N GLY A 91 -24.35 4.21 -1.90
CA GLY A 91 -23.39 5.26 -1.53
C GLY A 91 -21.94 4.79 -1.37
N MET A 92 -21.66 3.49 -1.53
CA MET A 92 -20.29 2.97 -1.63
C MET A 92 -19.73 3.22 -3.03
N LYS A 93 -18.46 3.63 -3.11
CA LYS A 93 -17.86 4.00 -4.40
C LYS A 93 -17.06 2.89 -5.06
N LEU A 94 -16.62 1.90 -4.26
CA LEU A 94 -15.66 0.89 -4.70
C LEU A 94 -16.04 -0.51 -4.21
N PRO A 95 -15.71 -1.56 -4.99
CA PRO A 95 -15.85 -2.96 -4.55
C PRO A 95 -15.10 -3.27 -3.25
N ASP A 96 -13.97 -2.60 -2.97
CA ASP A 96 -13.20 -2.75 -1.73
C ASP A 96 -14.03 -2.40 -0.48
N GLU A 97 -14.83 -1.33 -0.55
CA GLU A 97 -15.72 -0.92 0.53
C GLU A 97 -16.81 -1.96 0.78
N CYS A 98 -17.35 -2.53 -0.32
CA CYS A 98 -18.35 -3.58 -0.26
C CYS A 98 -17.79 -4.88 0.33
N CYS A 99 -16.57 -5.26 -0.07
CA CYS A 99 -15.83 -6.37 0.52
C CYS A 99 -15.64 -6.19 2.03
N ASN A 100 -15.14 -5.04 2.46
CA ASN A 100 -14.91 -4.74 3.87
C ASN A 100 -16.21 -4.76 4.68
N LYS A 101 -17.29 -4.22 4.11
CA LYS A 101 -18.60 -4.27 4.75
C LYS A 101 -19.12 -5.70 4.87
N CYS A 102 -18.97 -6.52 3.82
CA CYS A 102 -19.35 -7.93 3.87
C CYS A 102 -18.52 -8.68 4.92
N ALA A 103 -17.20 -8.51 4.93
CA ALA A 103 -16.32 -9.13 5.92
C ALA A 103 -16.68 -8.78 7.37
N GLY A 104 -17.20 -7.57 7.61
CA GLY A 104 -17.71 -7.14 8.92
C GLY A 104 -19.17 -7.49 9.22
N THR A 105 -19.91 -8.11 8.29
CA THR A 105 -21.35 -8.40 8.44
C THR A 105 -21.56 -9.88 8.75
N ALA A 106 -22.14 -10.18 9.92
CA ALA A 106 -22.45 -11.54 10.31
C ALA A 106 -23.34 -12.22 9.26
N GLY A 107 -22.94 -13.41 8.80
CA GLY A 107 -23.65 -14.16 7.78
C GLY A 107 -23.38 -13.71 6.35
N CYS A 108 -22.55 -12.69 6.10
CA CYS A 108 -22.12 -12.32 4.76
C CYS A 108 -20.91 -13.16 4.35
N THR A 109 -21.03 -13.93 3.28
CA THR A 109 -19.96 -14.80 2.77
C THR A 109 -19.51 -14.37 1.37
N ALA A 110 -20.24 -13.48 0.73
CA ALA A 110 -19.93 -12.95 -0.60
C ALA A 110 -20.60 -11.59 -0.82
N PHE A 111 -20.16 -10.85 -1.83
CA PHE A 111 -20.84 -9.64 -2.26
C PHE A 111 -20.95 -9.57 -3.78
N THR A 112 -21.91 -8.79 -4.28
CA THR A 112 -21.93 -8.25 -5.65
C THR A 112 -21.92 -6.73 -5.56
N PHE A 113 -20.98 -6.08 -6.22
CA PHE A 113 -20.95 -4.63 -6.39
C PHE A 113 -21.31 -4.25 -7.83
N ILE A 114 -22.22 -3.30 -8.01
CA ILE A 114 -22.65 -2.78 -9.32
C ILE A 114 -22.47 -1.27 -9.30
N ASN A 115 -21.61 -0.74 -10.18
CA ASN A 115 -21.32 0.71 -10.24
C ASN A 115 -22.52 1.57 -10.62
N ASN A 116 -23.38 1.04 -11.48
CA ASN A 116 -24.55 1.73 -12.00
C ASN A 116 -25.75 0.79 -11.90
N GLY A 117 -26.40 0.81 -10.74
CA GLY A 117 -27.58 0.03 -10.47
C GLY A 117 -28.82 0.54 -11.19
N TRP A 118 -29.97 0.01 -10.80
CA TRP A 118 -31.26 0.30 -11.43
C TRP A 118 -31.72 1.76 -11.23
N ASP A 119 -31.21 2.44 -10.21
CA ASP A 119 -31.50 3.83 -9.86
C ASP A 119 -30.42 4.83 -10.33
N GLY A 120 -29.40 4.35 -11.04
CA GLY A 120 -28.26 5.17 -11.46
C GLY A 120 -27.14 5.30 -10.42
N GLN A 121 -27.27 4.66 -9.24
CA GLN A 121 -26.30 4.73 -8.16
C GLN A 121 -25.50 3.44 -8.02
N PRO A 122 -24.33 3.47 -7.36
CA PRO A 122 -23.65 2.25 -6.98
C PRO A 122 -24.41 1.47 -5.91
N HIS A 123 -24.54 0.16 -6.14
CA HIS A 123 -25.13 -0.78 -5.20
C HIS A 123 -24.11 -1.81 -4.74
N CYS A 124 -24.09 -2.06 -3.44
CA CYS A 124 -23.35 -3.13 -2.78
C CYS A 124 -24.36 -4.13 -2.18
N TYR A 125 -24.48 -5.27 -2.83
CA TYR A 125 -25.30 -6.37 -2.36
C TYR A 125 -24.46 -7.29 -1.49
N LEU A 126 -24.77 -7.31 -0.19
CA LEU A 126 -24.20 -8.25 0.76
C LEU A 126 -24.95 -9.57 0.67
N LYS A 127 -24.23 -10.69 0.58
CA LYS A 127 -24.83 -11.99 0.30
C LYS A 127 -24.38 -13.06 1.28
N SER A 128 -25.30 -13.95 1.66
CA SER A 128 -25.02 -15.10 2.52
C SER A 128 -24.45 -16.31 1.78
N GLY A 129 -24.21 -16.19 0.48
CA GLY A 129 -23.68 -17.22 -0.39
C GLY A 129 -23.43 -16.67 -1.80
N THR A 130 -22.83 -17.45 -2.68
CA THR A 130 -22.61 -17.03 -4.08
C THR A 130 -23.84 -17.18 -4.97
N GLY A 131 -24.93 -17.76 -4.46
CA GLY A 131 -26.16 -17.96 -5.20
C GLY A 131 -25.93 -18.60 -6.58
N THR A 132 -26.66 -18.11 -7.57
CA THR A 132 -26.47 -18.47 -8.98
C THR A 132 -25.63 -17.41 -9.68
N ARG A 133 -24.56 -17.81 -10.38
CA ARG A 133 -23.76 -16.87 -11.16
C ARG A 133 -24.52 -16.42 -12.41
N LYS A 134 -24.83 -15.14 -12.50
CA LYS A 134 -25.43 -14.51 -13.69
C LYS A 134 -24.45 -13.53 -14.31
N LYS A 135 -24.35 -13.54 -15.64
CA LYS A 135 -23.53 -12.56 -16.36
C LYS A 135 -24.24 -11.21 -16.32
N VAL A 136 -23.61 -10.24 -15.67
CA VAL A 136 -24.07 -8.85 -15.57
C VAL A 136 -22.86 -7.96 -15.80
N LEU A 137 -22.85 -7.22 -16.91
CA LEU A 137 -21.71 -6.38 -17.28
C LEU A 137 -21.50 -5.29 -16.22
N GLY A 138 -20.25 -4.99 -15.91
CA GLY A 138 -19.89 -4.03 -14.85
C GLY A 138 -20.09 -4.52 -13.41
N ALA A 139 -20.71 -5.69 -13.19
CA ALA A 139 -20.80 -6.28 -11.86
C ALA A 139 -19.45 -6.84 -11.40
N VAL A 140 -19.16 -6.74 -10.11
CA VAL A 140 -17.95 -7.29 -9.49
C VAL A 140 -18.38 -8.12 -8.29
N SER A 141 -18.19 -9.43 -8.34
CA SER A 141 -18.52 -10.32 -7.23
C SER A 141 -17.29 -10.97 -6.64
N ALA A 142 -17.25 -11.17 -5.33
CA ALA A 142 -16.22 -11.97 -4.70
C ALA A 142 -16.75 -12.66 -3.45
N THR A 143 -16.20 -13.83 -3.14
CA THR A 143 -16.38 -14.45 -1.83
C THR A 143 -15.53 -13.71 -0.80
N VAL A 144 -16.04 -13.59 0.42
CA VAL A 144 -15.21 -13.14 1.53
C VAL A 144 -14.28 -14.29 1.87
N SER A 145 -12.98 -14.03 1.82
CA SER A 145 -11.99 -14.98 2.29
C SER A 145 -12.22 -15.11 3.78
N SER A 146 -12.81 -16.22 4.21
CA SER A 146 -12.82 -16.62 5.62
C SER A 146 -11.36 -16.83 6.02
N SER A 147 -10.66 -15.74 6.36
CA SER A 147 -9.59 -15.83 7.34
C SER A 147 -10.29 -16.30 8.62
N ARG A 148 -9.86 -17.49 9.06
CA ARG A 148 -10.38 -18.19 10.21
C ARG A 148 -10.62 -17.20 11.36
N SER A 149 -11.88 -17.10 11.77
CA SER A 149 -12.35 -16.42 12.98
C SER A 149 -11.30 -16.40 14.09
N THR A 150 -10.78 -15.22 14.38
CA THR A 150 -10.76 -14.74 15.76
C THR A 150 -11.92 -13.76 15.88
N ASN A 151 -13.02 -14.22 16.46
CA ASN A 151 -14.14 -13.38 16.89
C ASN A 151 -13.68 -12.02 17.39
N THR A 152 -13.97 -10.96 16.64
CA THR A 152 -14.27 -9.64 17.21
C THR A 152 -15.09 -8.86 16.20
N SER A 153 -16.41 -8.88 16.42
CA SER A 153 -17.42 -8.13 15.67
C SER A 153 -17.31 -6.62 15.92
N GLY A 154 -16.22 -5.98 15.50
CA GLY A 154 -16.03 -4.56 15.82
C GLY A 154 -14.87 -3.87 15.13
N GLY A 155 -14.93 -3.68 13.81
CA GLY A 155 -14.02 -2.79 13.07
C GLY A 155 -12.53 -2.95 13.40
N HIS A 156 -11.73 -1.93 13.06
CA HIS A 156 -10.34 -1.87 13.53
C HIS A 156 -10.30 -1.79 15.07
N ILE A 157 -9.27 -2.37 15.70
CA ILE A 157 -9.14 -2.47 17.17
C ILE A 157 -9.26 -1.13 17.88
N GLN A 158 -8.88 -0.04 17.21
CA GLN A 158 -9.05 1.33 17.67
C GLN A 158 -10.50 1.66 18.04
N THR A 159 -11.50 1.15 17.30
CA THR A 159 -12.92 1.38 17.59
C THR A 159 -13.33 0.69 18.89
N GLN A 160 -12.83 -0.52 19.12
CA GLN A 160 -13.09 -1.27 20.35
C GLN A 160 -12.41 -0.62 21.56
N ILE A 161 -11.20 -0.07 21.37
CA ILE A 161 -10.50 0.70 22.41
C ILE A 161 -11.27 1.97 22.75
N ARG A 162 -11.69 2.74 21.74
CA ARG A 162 -12.41 4.02 21.93
C ARG A 162 -13.79 3.84 22.56
N SER A 163 -14.47 2.73 22.28
CA SER A 163 -15.75 2.39 22.89
C SER A 163 -15.61 1.79 24.29
N GLY A 164 -14.39 1.44 24.72
CA GLY A 164 -14.13 0.76 25.99
C GLY A 164 -14.44 -0.75 25.96
N ALA A 165 -14.76 -1.32 24.80
CA ALA A 165 -15.00 -2.75 24.64
C ALA A 165 -13.74 -3.60 24.91
N VAL A 166 -12.55 -3.03 24.64
CA VAL A 166 -11.26 -3.62 25.00
C VAL A 166 -10.33 -2.55 25.55
N HIS A 167 -9.41 -2.95 26.42
CA HIS A 167 -8.36 -2.05 26.92
C HIS A 167 -7.19 -1.97 25.94
N SER A 168 -6.58 -0.79 25.86
CA SER A 168 -5.30 -0.63 25.17
C SER A 168 -4.20 -1.37 25.94
N LYS A 169 -3.48 -2.23 25.22
CA LYS A 169 -2.28 -2.93 25.67
C LYS A 169 -1.16 -2.52 24.73
N ALA A 170 -0.36 -1.57 25.17
CA ALA A 170 0.51 -0.79 24.31
C ALA A 170 2.00 -1.05 24.55
N VAL A 171 2.80 -0.91 23.49
CA VAL A 171 4.25 -0.77 23.55
C VAL A 171 4.67 0.56 22.92
N ASN A 172 5.81 1.09 23.33
CA ASN A 172 6.38 2.30 22.75
C ASN A 172 7.32 1.94 21.59
N LEU A 173 7.20 2.62 20.46
CA LEU A 173 8.20 2.59 19.38
C LEU A 173 9.32 3.59 19.70
N GLY A 174 9.98 3.37 20.83
CA GLY A 174 11.00 4.25 21.38
C GLY A 174 12.26 4.31 20.50
N GLY A 175 12.90 5.48 20.48
CA GLY A 175 14.12 5.68 19.70
C GLY A 175 13.91 5.78 18.18
N TRP A 176 12.69 5.69 17.66
CA TRP A 176 12.44 5.66 16.21
C TRP A 176 12.37 7.04 15.56
N LEU A 177 11.28 7.78 15.78
CA LEU A 177 11.06 9.12 15.24
C LEU A 177 11.51 10.24 16.20
N LEU A 178 11.84 9.86 17.42
CA LEU A 178 12.51 10.66 18.44
C LEU A 178 13.63 9.81 19.01
N THR A 179 14.88 10.17 18.74
CA THR A 179 16.02 9.33 19.10
C THR A 179 16.54 9.64 20.50
N GLU A 180 16.89 8.57 21.22
CA GLU A 180 17.51 8.64 22.55
C GLU A 180 18.70 7.68 22.55
N TYR A 181 19.90 8.20 22.85
CA TYR A 181 21.13 7.41 22.75
C TYR A 181 21.07 6.14 23.60
N TRP A 182 20.55 6.21 24.82
CA TRP A 182 20.50 5.05 25.71
C TRP A 182 19.63 3.90 25.16
N ILE A 183 18.70 4.18 24.24
CA ILE A 183 17.89 3.17 23.53
C ILE A 183 18.60 2.70 22.26
N THR A 184 19.18 3.64 21.50
CA THR A 184 19.65 3.41 20.13
C THR A 184 21.17 3.43 20.01
N TRP A 185 21.92 3.15 21.07
CA TRP A 185 23.39 3.27 21.14
C TRP A 185 24.13 2.44 20.07
N GLU A 186 23.50 1.40 19.53
CA GLU A 186 24.02 0.58 18.43
C GLU A 186 23.73 1.15 17.02
N SER A 187 22.88 2.16 16.92
CA SER A 187 22.53 2.77 15.65
C SER A 187 23.72 3.53 15.06
N ALA A 188 23.94 3.33 13.76
CA ALA A 188 24.92 4.07 13.00
C ALA A 188 24.66 5.59 12.98
N LEU A 189 23.49 6.04 13.47
CA LEU A 189 23.16 7.46 13.57
C LEU A 189 24.14 8.25 14.46
N TRP A 190 24.75 7.59 15.44
CA TRP A 190 25.68 8.21 16.38
C TRP A 190 27.14 8.24 15.89
N ASN A 191 27.41 7.70 14.69
CA ASN A 191 28.77 7.68 14.14
C ASN A 191 29.32 9.09 13.94
N GLY A 192 30.45 9.40 14.56
CA GLY A 192 31.06 10.73 14.53
C GLY A 192 30.63 11.65 15.67
N VAL A 193 29.79 11.16 16.60
CA VAL A 193 29.49 11.81 17.87
C VAL A 193 30.31 11.14 18.97
N SER A 194 30.94 11.92 19.84
CA SER A 194 31.73 11.36 20.95
C SER A 194 30.83 10.91 22.11
N ARG A 195 31.34 10.02 22.98
CA ARG A 195 30.59 9.53 24.16
C ARG A 195 30.18 10.61 25.15
N ASP A 196 30.91 11.72 25.18
CA ASP A 196 30.59 12.86 26.04
C ASP A 196 29.45 13.73 25.46
N GLU A 197 29.01 13.45 24.24
CA GLU A 197 28.08 14.28 23.47
C GLU A 197 26.83 13.53 23.02
N ASP A 198 26.89 12.21 22.83
CA ASP A 198 25.80 11.38 22.29
C ASP A 198 24.55 11.35 23.17
N HIS A 199 24.71 11.45 24.49
CA HIS A 199 23.61 11.51 25.46
C HIS A 199 22.91 12.89 25.55
N LYS A 200 23.34 13.91 24.80
CA LYS A 200 22.77 15.27 24.81
C LYS A 200 21.58 15.45 23.85
N GLY A 201 21.16 14.38 23.17
CA GLY A 201 19.93 14.34 22.38
C GLY A 201 20.08 14.72 20.91
N GLU A 202 18.96 14.67 20.19
CA GLU A 202 18.89 14.79 18.73
C GLU A 202 19.39 16.16 18.20
N TYR A 203 19.03 17.25 18.87
CA TYR A 203 19.45 18.60 18.46
C TYR A 203 20.97 18.75 18.48
N HIS A 204 21.60 18.37 19.59
CA HIS A 204 23.03 18.48 19.79
C HIS A 204 23.82 17.57 18.83
N THR A 205 23.30 16.38 18.60
CA THR A 205 23.83 15.43 17.60
C THR A 205 23.81 16.02 16.20
N MET A 206 22.71 16.67 15.81
CA MET A 206 22.61 17.37 14.53
C MET A 206 23.59 18.56 14.42
N GLN A 207 23.90 19.24 15.53
CA GLN A 207 24.93 20.30 15.53
C GLN A 207 26.33 19.75 15.24
N ILE A 208 26.67 18.58 15.79
CA ILE A 208 27.97 17.94 15.58
C ILE A 208 28.09 17.36 14.16
N LEU A 209 27.10 16.60 13.73
CA LEU A 209 27.13 15.93 12.42
C LEU A 209 26.97 16.92 11.26
N GLY A 210 26.29 18.04 11.50
CA GLY A 210 25.88 18.97 10.46
C GLY A 210 24.70 18.45 9.65
N LYS A 211 24.09 19.34 8.86
CA LYS A 211 22.79 19.08 8.23
C LYS A 211 22.80 17.91 7.26
N GLU A 212 23.81 17.82 6.39
CA GLU A 212 23.88 16.81 5.35
C GLU A 212 24.10 15.41 5.92
N LYS A 213 25.20 15.20 6.66
CA LYS A 213 25.52 13.90 7.28
C LYS A 213 24.46 13.48 8.30
N GLY A 214 24.01 14.42 9.14
CA GLY A 214 22.95 14.17 10.11
C GLY A 214 21.66 13.71 9.43
N THR A 215 21.19 14.41 8.40
CA THR A 215 19.95 14.01 7.70
C THR A 215 20.06 12.61 7.09
N ALA A 216 21.19 12.28 6.46
CA ALA A 216 21.42 10.94 5.90
C ALA A 216 21.45 9.85 6.99
N ALA A 217 22.07 10.14 8.13
CA ALA A 217 22.15 9.23 9.26
C ALA A 217 20.78 8.95 9.90
N PHE A 218 19.97 9.99 10.11
CA PHE A 218 18.60 9.87 10.63
C PHE A 218 17.65 9.19 9.66
N GLU A 219 17.78 9.44 8.35
CA GLU A 219 17.01 8.70 7.33
C GLU A 219 17.32 7.21 7.37
N GLN A 220 18.60 6.84 7.42
CA GLN A 220 19.02 5.44 7.49
C GLN A 220 18.47 4.78 8.76
N HIS A 221 18.57 5.45 9.91
CA HIS A 221 18.03 4.95 11.17
C HIS A 221 16.52 4.72 11.09
N ARG A 222 15.74 5.71 10.66
CA ARG A 222 14.27 5.59 10.57
C ARG A 222 13.84 4.47 9.63
N LYS A 223 14.62 4.21 8.57
CA LYS A 223 14.36 3.13 7.60
C LYS A 223 14.56 1.73 8.19
N THR A 224 15.44 1.56 9.17
CA THR A 224 15.83 0.23 9.66
C THR A 224 15.49 -0.04 11.11
N TRP A 225 15.25 0.98 11.92
CA TRP A 225 15.02 0.82 13.37
C TRP A 225 13.67 0.22 13.70
N ILE A 226 12.60 0.68 13.03
CA ILE A 226 11.28 0.07 13.08
C ILE A 226 10.77 -0.07 11.65
N THR A 227 10.27 -1.26 11.35
CA THR A 227 9.75 -1.66 10.06
C THR A 227 8.35 -2.25 10.22
N GLU A 228 7.71 -2.57 9.11
CA GLU A 228 6.43 -3.30 9.17
C GLU A 228 6.55 -4.64 9.90
N ALA A 229 7.69 -5.31 9.81
CA ALA A 229 7.90 -6.61 10.44
C ALA A 229 7.74 -6.52 11.98
N ASP A 230 8.21 -5.42 12.58
CA ASP A 230 8.06 -5.17 14.02
C ASP A 230 6.59 -4.97 14.40
N ILE A 231 5.81 -4.26 13.57
CA ILE A 231 4.37 -4.08 13.80
C ILE A 231 3.62 -5.40 13.68
N LYS A 232 4.01 -6.24 12.72
CA LYS A 232 3.48 -7.59 12.57
C LYS A 232 3.81 -8.44 13.79
N GLU A 233 5.05 -8.41 14.28
CA GLU A 233 5.46 -9.16 15.47
C GLU A 233 4.68 -8.73 16.71
N ILE A 234 4.51 -7.41 16.92
CA ILE A 234 3.69 -6.86 18.00
C ILE A 234 2.26 -7.40 17.93
N ALA A 235 1.64 -7.42 16.74
CA ALA A 235 0.30 -7.96 16.55
C ALA A 235 0.24 -9.48 16.77
N ASP A 236 1.23 -10.22 16.27
CA ASP A 236 1.33 -11.68 16.38
C ASP A 236 1.50 -12.15 17.84
N THR A 237 1.92 -11.28 18.77
CA THR A 237 1.91 -11.61 20.21
C THR A 237 0.54 -12.02 20.71
N GLY A 238 -0.54 -11.56 20.05
CA GLY A 238 -1.93 -11.77 20.48
C GLY A 238 -2.31 -11.06 21.78
N VAL A 239 -1.38 -10.35 22.41
CA VAL A 239 -1.59 -9.63 23.68
C VAL A 239 -1.60 -8.12 23.45
N LEU A 240 -0.69 -7.62 22.61
CA LEU A 240 -0.58 -6.20 22.30
C LEU A 240 -1.57 -5.81 21.21
N ASN A 241 -2.09 -4.59 21.31
CA ASN A 241 -3.09 -4.09 20.38
C ASN A 241 -2.94 -2.61 20.03
N THR A 242 -1.92 -1.96 20.59
CA THR A 242 -1.65 -0.54 20.42
C THR A 242 -0.15 -0.29 20.36
N VAL A 243 0.28 0.66 19.54
CA VAL A 243 1.63 1.21 19.58
C VAL A 243 1.57 2.70 19.92
N ARG A 244 2.46 3.15 20.80
CA ARG A 244 2.67 4.57 21.08
C ARG A 244 3.94 5.04 20.37
N VAL A 245 3.84 6.13 19.63
CA VAL A 245 4.91 6.65 18.77
C VAL A 245 5.33 8.03 19.27
N PRO A 246 6.49 8.13 19.94
CA PRO A 246 7.09 9.41 20.27
C PRO A 246 7.51 10.17 19.01
N VAL A 247 7.05 11.40 18.88
CA VAL A 247 7.41 12.28 17.76
C VAL A 247 7.94 13.61 18.27
N GLY A 248 9.05 14.07 17.69
CA GLY A 248 9.56 15.42 17.95
C GLY A 248 8.65 16.48 17.31
N HIS A 249 8.49 17.64 17.95
CA HIS A 249 7.67 18.73 17.43
C HIS A 249 8.12 19.20 16.03
N TRP A 250 9.40 19.00 15.67
CA TRP A 250 9.97 19.33 14.38
C TRP A 250 9.47 18.44 13.23
N ILE A 251 8.78 17.33 13.49
CA ILE A 251 8.25 16.44 12.44
C ILE A 251 7.28 17.18 11.49
N ILE A 252 6.60 18.22 11.98
CA ILE A 252 5.70 19.08 11.19
C ILE A 252 6.44 19.86 10.08
N ARG A 253 7.76 19.99 10.19
CA ARG A 253 8.60 20.70 9.22
C ARG A 253 8.65 19.98 7.88
N ASP A 254 8.26 18.71 7.82
CA ASP A 254 8.08 18.00 6.56
C ASP A 254 6.91 18.54 5.75
N ALA A 255 5.88 19.08 6.40
CA ALA A 255 4.64 19.54 5.78
C ALA A 255 4.43 21.06 5.82
N THR A 256 5.25 21.81 6.57
CA THR A 256 5.02 23.26 6.81
C THR A 256 6.33 24.07 6.77
N THR A 257 6.21 25.36 6.44
CA THR A 257 7.28 26.36 6.54
C THR A 257 7.11 27.23 7.78
N ALA A 258 6.65 26.63 8.90
CA ALA A 258 6.35 27.38 10.12
C ALA A 258 7.54 28.26 10.55
N PRO A 259 7.34 29.44 11.14
CA PRO A 259 8.45 30.27 11.60
C PRO A 259 9.25 29.59 12.75
N GLY A 260 10.53 29.92 12.89
CA GLY A 260 11.43 29.40 13.93
C GLY A 260 12.61 28.60 13.36
N THR A 261 13.83 28.90 13.82
CA THR A 261 15.09 28.38 13.28
C THR A 261 15.57 27.09 13.98
N GLU A 262 15.07 26.80 15.17
CA GLU A 262 15.46 25.59 15.92
C GLU A 262 15.06 24.31 15.18
N GLY A 263 13.85 24.30 14.62
CA GLY A 263 13.33 23.20 13.79
C GLY A 263 14.21 22.89 12.56
N ASP A 264 14.93 23.89 12.05
CA ASP A 264 15.80 23.75 10.89
C ASP A 264 17.08 22.99 11.21
N MET A 265 17.43 22.80 12.48
CA MET A 265 18.56 21.97 12.88
C MET A 265 18.24 20.47 12.74
N PHE A 266 17.00 20.05 12.99
CA PHE A 266 16.60 18.65 13.02
C PHE A 266 16.53 17.99 11.63
N ALA A 267 16.76 16.67 11.55
CA ALA A 267 16.66 15.94 10.29
C ALA A 267 15.19 15.84 9.82
N ARG A 268 14.91 16.29 8.60
CA ARG A 268 13.59 16.16 7.94
C ARG A 268 13.34 14.72 7.48
N GLY A 269 12.11 14.42 7.06
CA GLY A 269 11.70 13.16 6.45
C GLY A 269 11.12 12.13 7.41
N GLY A 270 10.84 12.48 8.66
CA GLY A 270 10.21 11.57 9.63
C GLY A 270 8.73 11.31 9.34
N LEU A 271 8.03 12.28 8.76
CA LEU A 271 6.57 12.23 8.59
C LEU A 271 6.12 11.10 7.66
N LYS A 272 6.90 10.76 6.62
CA LYS A 272 6.57 9.65 5.70
C LYS A 272 6.54 8.28 6.38
N TYR A 273 7.34 8.09 7.45
CA TYR A 273 7.36 6.85 8.22
C TYR A 273 6.17 6.76 9.16
N LEU A 274 5.80 7.89 9.78
CA LEU A 274 4.58 7.98 10.57
C LEU A 274 3.33 7.72 9.70
N ASP A 275 3.32 8.28 8.49
CA ASP A 275 2.27 8.06 7.49
C ASP A 275 2.16 6.57 7.12
N ALA A 276 3.27 5.93 6.77
CA ALA A 276 3.31 4.50 6.49
C ALA A 276 2.81 3.63 7.66
N LEU A 277 3.21 3.97 8.90
CA LEU A 277 2.71 3.27 10.08
C LEU A 277 1.19 3.39 10.21
N ILE A 278 0.64 4.60 10.15
CA ILE A 278 -0.79 4.86 10.43
C ILE A 278 -1.67 4.35 9.28
N ASN A 279 -1.29 4.64 8.05
CA ASN A 279 -2.15 4.44 6.88
C ASN A 279 -1.90 3.10 6.17
N ASP A 280 -0.87 2.34 6.56
CA ASP A 280 -0.61 1.03 5.98
C ASP A 280 -0.41 -0.06 7.03
N TRP A 281 0.66 0.00 7.82
CA TRP A 281 1.07 -1.11 8.69
C TRP A 281 0.05 -1.38 9.80
N ALA A 282 -0.39 -0.33 10.49
CA ALA A 282 -1.36 -0.43 11.58
C ALA A 282 -2.71 -1.00 11.11
N LEU A 283 -3.19 -0.57 9.94
CA LEU A 283 -4.43 -1.07 9.36
C LEU A 283 -4.32 -2.54 8.97
N ARG A 284 -3.18 -2.93 8.36
CA ARG A 284 -2.93 -4.30 7.90
C ARG A 284 -2.86 -5.29 9.06
N HIS A 285 -2.25 -4.88 10.17
CA HIS A 285 -2.02 -5.74 11.34
C HIS A 285 -3.01 -5.50 12.48
N ASN A 286 -4.06 -4.70 12.25
CA ASN A 286 -5.11 -4.37 13.22
C ASN A 286 -4.56 -3.85 14.56
N ILE A 287 -3.66 -2.87 14.52
CA ILE A 287 -3.01 -2.24 15.66
C ILE A 287 -3.44 -0.77 15.77
N ALA A 288 -3.85 -0.33 16.95
CA ALA A 288 -4.11 1.10 17.18
C ALA A 288 -2.81 1.91 17.32
N VAL A 289 -2.83 3.17 16.92
CA VAL A 289 -1.67 4.08 17.04
C VAL A 289 -2.01 5.26 17.95
N ILE A 290 -1.12 5.55 18.90
CA ILE A 290 -1.13 6.76 19.72
C ILE A 290 0.09 7.60 19.33
N ILE A 291 -0.15 8.82 18.85
CA ILE A 291 0.92 9.80 18.62
C ILE A 291 1.16 10.54 19.93
N SER A 292 2.44 10.73 20.31
CA SER A 292 2.80 11.48 21.51
C SER A 292 3.96 12.43 21.30
#